data_AF-A0A8J7XRH7-F1
#
_entry.id   AF-A0A8J7XRH7-F1
#
_cell.length_a   1.000
_cell.length_b   1.000
_cell.length_c   1.000
_cell.angle_alpha   90.00
_cell.angle_beta   90.00
_cell.angle_gamma   90.00
#
_symmetry.space_group_name_H-M   'P 1'
#
loop_
_entity.id
_entity.type
_entity.pdbx_description
1 polymer ?
#
loop_
_entity_poly.entity_id
_entity_poly.type
_entity_poly.pdbx_seq_one_letter_code
_entity_poly.pdbx_strand_id
1 'polypeptide(L)' 'KKKGRQALRRHRIVRMCQEALEQGGLLTQEDLGQLLTTSVRTVRGDIAYLRRTGVTVPTRGSHR' A
#
# COMPACT_ATOMS: atom_id res chain seq x y z
N LYS A 1 3.92 -5.58 -21.06
CA LYS A 1 3.85 -6.21 -19.71
C LYS A 1 3.77 -5.16 -18.58
N LYS A 2 2.60 -4.55 -18.33
CA LYS A 2 2.38 -3.60 -17.20
C LYS A 2 1.73 -4.26 -15.97
N LYS A 3 0.91 -5.29 -16.18
CA LYS A 3 0.20 -6.01 -15.11
C LYS A 3 1.12 -6.64 -14.06
N GLY A 4 2.27 -7.21 -14.47
CA GLY A 4 3.21 -7.86 -13.55
C GLY A 4 3.82 -6.91 -12.51
N ARG A 5 4.33 -5.75 -12.95
CA ARG A 5 4.93 -4.74 -12.05
C ARG A 5 3.90 -4.15 -11.08
N GLN A 6 2.68 -3.91 -11.55
CA GLN A 6 1.60 -3.40 -10.71
C GLN A 6 1.13 -4.44 -9.68
N ALA A 7 0.94 -5.70 -10.10
CA ALA A 7 0.55 -6.78 -9.19
C ALA A 7 1.61 -7.00 -8.09
N LEU A 8 2.89 -7.01 -8.45
CA LEU A 8 3.98 -7.12 -7.49
C LEU A 8 3.99 -5.95 -6.49
N ARG A 9 3.81 -4.72 -6.97
CA ARG A 9 3.75 -3.55 -6.08
C ARG A 9 2.58 -3.64 -5.11
N ARG A 10 1.39 -4.03 -5.57
CA ARG A 10 0.21 -4.23 -4.72
C ARG A 10 0.45 -5.30 -3.65
N HIS A 11 1.05 -6.42 -4.03
CA HIS A 11 1.46 -7.45 -3.06
C HIS A 11 2.42 -6.91 -2.01
N ARG A 12 3.41 -6.10 -2.42
CA ARG A 12 4.35 -5.45 -1.47
C ARG A 12 3.63 -4.47 -0.54
N ILE A 13 2.72 -3.65 -1.05
CA ILE A 13 1.92 -2.71 -0.23
C ILE A 13 1.19 -3.46 0.89
N VAL A 14 0.46 -4.53 0.55
CA VAL A 14 -0.30 -5.31 1.54
C VAL A 14 0.63 -5.87 2.60
N ARG A 15 1.72 -6.53 2.17
CA ARG A 15 2.68 -7.15 3.09
C ARG A 15 3.29 -6.13 4.06
N MET A 16 3.84 -5.03 3.55
CA MET A 16 4.52 -4.03 4.38
C MET A 16 3.56 -3.34 5.35
N CYS A 17 2.31 -3.11 4.94
CA CYS A 17 1.30 -2.56 5.85
C CYS A 17 0.94 -3.55 6.98
N GLN A 18 0.84 -4.85 6.69
CA GLN A 18 0.60 -5.87 7.72
C GLN A 18 1.78 -6.01 8.67
N GLU A 19 3.01 -6.11 8.14
CA GLU A 19 4.23 -6.17 8.95
C GLU A 19 4.38 -4.94 9.85
N ALA A 20 4.09 -3.75 9.33
CA ALA A 20 4.08 -2.52 10.13
C ALA A 20 3.05 -2.60 11.26
N LEU A 21 1.83 -3.07 10.97
CA LEU A 21 0.78 -3.24 11.97
C LEU A 21 1.18 -4.24 13.05
N GLU A 22 1.74 -5.39 12.67
CA GLU A 22 2.24 -6.42 13.58
C GLU A 22 3.36 -5.90 14.51
N GLN A 23 4.14 -4.93 14.04
CA GLN A 23 5.20 -4.26 14.81
C GLN A 23 4.69 -3.06 15.62
N GLY A 24 3.36 -2.82 15.67
CA GLY A 24 2.75 -1.69 16.38
C GLY A 24 2.88 -0.36 15.65
N GLY A 25 3.28 -0.36 14.37
CA GLY A 25 3.38 0.80 13.50
C GLY A 25 2.26 0.88 12.47
N LEU A 26 2.16 2.02 11.79
CA LEU A 26 1.29 2.19 10.63
C LEU A 26 2.02 3.02 9.58
N LEU A 27 2.04 2.54 8.34
CA LEU A 27 2.62 3.27 7.22
C LEU A 27 1.62 4.30 6.66
N THR A 28 2.14 5.44 6.25
CA THR A 28 1.43 6.44 5.44
C THR A 28 1.55 6.11 3.95
N GLN A 29 0.78 6.82 3.11
CA GLN A 29 0.91 6.66 1.66
C GLN A 29 2.24 7.25 1.16
N GLU A 30 2.75 8.26 1.85
CA GLU A 30 4.05 8.87 1.65
C GLU A 30 5.18 7.88 1.94
N ASP A 31 5.13 7.17 3.07
CA ASP A 31 6.13 6.15 3.44
C ASP A 31 6.20 5.04 2.38
N LEU A 32 5.03 4.53 1.98
CA LEU A 32 4.93 3.54 0.91
C LEU A 32 5.47 4.05 -0.43
N GLY A 33 5.30 5.34 -0.72
CA GLY A 33 5.87 5.98 -1.91
C GLY A 33 7.40 5.94 -1.90
N GLN A 34 8.00 6.28 -0.77
CA GLN A 34 9.46 6.24 -0.58
C GLN A 34 9.99 4.79 -0.63
N LEU A 35 9.39 3.88 0.13
CA LEU A 35 9.82 2.47 0.23
C LEU A 35 9.71 1.70 -1.09
N LEU A 36 8.72 2.03 -1.92
CA LEU A 36 8.48 1.35 -3.19
C LEU A 36 9.03 2.14 -4.40
N THR A 37 9.76 3.23 -4.14
CA THR A 37 10.33 4.12 -5.16
C THR A 37 9.29 4.51 -6.21
N THR A 38 8.12 4.97 -5.74
CA THR A 38 6.98 5.29 -6.60
C THR A 38 6.26 6.54 -6.11
N SER A 39 5.44 7.15 -6.96
CA SER A 39 4.69 8.34 -6.55
C SER A 39 3.57 7.98 -5.58
N VAL A 40 3.31 8.85 -4.61
CA VAL A 40 2.17 8.73 -3.68
C VAL A 40 0.84 8.61 -4.42
N ARG A 41 0.69 9.27 -5.57
CA ARG A 41 -0.48 9.12 -6.45
C ARG A 41 -0.66 7.69 -6.96
N THR A 42 0.44 7.01 -7.30
CA THR A 42 0.40 5.60 -7.72
C THR A 42 0.03 4.70 -6.54
N VAL A 43 0.62 4.92 -5.37
CA VAL A 43 0.28 4.19 -4.13
C VAL A 43 -1.21 4.34 -3.81
N ARG A 44 -1.73 5.56 -3.83
CA ARG A 44 -3.15 5.85 -3.60
C ARG A 44 -4.06 5.08 -4.55
N GLY A 45 -3.71 5.03 -5.84
CA GLY A 45 -4.45 4.27 -6.84
C GLY A 45 -4.43 2.76 -6.58
N ASP A 46 -3.28 2.23 -6.18
CA ASP A 46 -3.15 0.81 -5.85
C ASP A 46 -3.89 0.43 -4.55
N ILE A 47 -3.85 1.28 -3.52
CA ILE A 47 -4.66 1.10 -2.29
C ILE A 47 -6.15 1.16 -2.61
N ALA A 48 -6.60 2.12 -3.43
CA ALA A 48 -7.99 2.23 -3.82
C ALA A 48 -8.46 1.01 -4.64
N TYR A 49 -7.58 0.42 -5.46
CA TYR A 49 -7.85 -0.84 -6.13
C TYR A 49 -7.98 -1.99 -5.13
N LEU A 50 -7.00 -2.14 -4.23
CA LEU A 50 -6.97 -3.21 -3.23
C LEU A 50 -8.22 -3.21 -2.35
N ARG A 51 -8.64 -2.03 -1.87
CA ARG A 51 -9.88 -1.86 -1.08
C ARG A 51 -11.12 -2.26 -1.86
N ARG A 52 -11.22 -1.85 -3.14
CA ARG A 52 -12.33 -2.24 -4.02
C ARG A 52 -12.40 -3.75 -4.28
N THR A 53 -11.26 -4.45 -4.19
CA THR A 53 -11.19 -5.91 -4.29
C THR A 53 -11.37 -6.63 -2.94
N GLY A 54 -11.74 -5.92 -1.87
CA GLY A 54 -11.95 -6.51 -0.54
C GLY A 54 -10.67 -6.73 0.28
N VAL A 55 -9.52 -6.20 -0.15
CA VAL A 55 -8.27 -6.31 0.58
C VAL A 55 -8.12 -5.14 1.55
N THR A 56 -8.03 -5.45 2.84
CA THR A 56 -7.75 -4.47 3.90
C THR A 56 -6.29 -4.04 3.86
N VAL A 57 -6.06 -2.74 3.76
CA VAL A 57 -4.71 -2.15 3.80
C VAL A 57 -4.64 -1.18 4.99
N PRO A 58 -4.07 -1.60 6.13
CA PRO A 58 -3.95 -0.75 7.32
C PRO A 58 -2.92 0.34 7.05
N THR A 59 -3.42 1.54 6.78
CA THR A 59 -2.59 2.75 6.61
C THR A 59 -3.07 3.83 7.56
N ARG A 60 -2.14 4.66 8.05
CA ARG A 60 -2.43 5.70 9.05
C ARG A 60 -3.51 6.70 8.59
N GLY A 61 -3.54 7.04 7.30
CA GLY A 61 -4.52 7.96 6.70
C GLY A 61 -5.93 7.40 6.53
N SER A 62 -6.20 6.16 6.97
CA SER A 62 -7.53 5.56 6.93
C SER A 62 -8.36 5.77 8.21
N HIS A 63 -7.78 6.43 9.22
CA HIS A 63 -8.38 6.72 10.52
C HIS A 63 -8.74 8.20 10.72
N ARG A 64 -9.00 8.95 9.64
CA ARG A 64 -9.52 10.32 9.72
C ARG A 64 -10.97 10.38 9.28
#